data_AF-A0A7G7LG42-F1
#
_entry.id   AF-A0A7G7LG42-F1
#
_cell.length_a   1.000
_cell.length_b   1.000
_cell.length_c   1.000
_cell.angle_alpha   90.00
_cell.angle_beta   90.00
_cell.angle_gamma   90.00
#
_symmetry.space_group_name_H-M   'P 1'
#
loop_
_entity.id
_entity.type
_entity.pdbx_description
1 polymer ?
#
loop_
_entity_poly.entity_id
_entity_poly.type
_entity_poly.pdbx_seq_one_letter_code
_entity_poly.pdbx_strand_id
1 'polypeptide(L)'
;MSLADLIAEDLGASPEPGRDARRAARGAVDAADETDPRDARIAGLERTVAQLEHALATRVSTERAIGVLAARSGCSPREAFEGLRKQARSAGRSVHDLAREVIDGLTSAPTVPAPATPPPGDQSARGSARRVERTRARHGAAPGPVQG
;
A
#
# COMPACT_ATOMS: atom_id res chain seq x y z
N MET A 1 5.44 -6.91 -80.74
CA MET A 1 5.21 -5.55 -80.20
C MET A 1 3.96 -5.60 -79.36
N SER A 2 4.08 -5.36 -78.06
CA SER A 2 2.97 -5.40 -77.11
C SER A 2 2.19 -4.09 -77.16
N LEU A 3 0.88 -4.10 -76.89
CA LEU A 3 0.06 -2.88 -76.76
C LEU A 3 0.67 -1.88 -75.76
N ALA A 4 1.40 -2.38 -74.77
CA ALA A 4 2.12 -1.58 -73.79
C ALA A 4 3.28 -0.77 -74.39
N ASP A 5 3.95 -1.29 -75.44
CA ASP A 5 5.05 -0.58 -76.10
C ASP A 5 4.53 0.60 -76.92
N LEU A 6 3.38 0.44 -77.58
CA LEU A 6 2.77 1.48 -78.42
C LEU A 6 2.26 2.69 -77.61
N ILE A 7 1.74 2.45 -76.40
CA ILE A 7 1.24 3.52 -75.52
C ILE A 7 2.41 4.28 -74.86
N ALA A 8 3.54 3.61 -74.62
CA ALA A 8 4.73 4.25 -74.08
C ALA A 8 5.38 5.22 -75.09
N GLU A 9 5.35 4.88 -76.38
CA GLU A 9 5.87 5.72 -77.47
C GLU A 9 5.02 6.98 -77.71
N ASP A 10 3.69 6.89 -77.65
CA ASP A 10 2.76 8.01 -77.88
C ASP A 10 2.79 9.07 -76.76
N LEU A 11 3.11 8.66 -75.52
CA LEU A 11 3.17 9.55 -74.36
C LEU A 11 4.60 10.01 -74.00
N GLY A 12 5.63 9.59 -74.76
CA GLY A 12 7.02 9.97 -74.53
C GLY A 12 7.59 9.55 -73.16
N ALA A 13 6.97 8.57 -72.49
CA ALA A 13 7.30 8.14 -71.14
C ALA A 13 7.90 6.74 -71.16
N SER A 14 9.20 6.63 -70.88
CA SER A 14 9.87 5.34 -70.66
C SER A 14 9.19 4.57 -69.51
N PRO A 15 8.97 3.25 -69.63
CA PRO A 15 8.23 2.46 -68.63
C PRO A 15 9.02 2.22 -67.33
N GLU A 16 10.29 2.60 -67.27
CA GLU A 16 11.08 2.48 -66.05
C GLU A 16 10.62 3.52 -65.03
N PRO A 17 9.99 3.12 -63.91
CA PRO A 17 9.60 4.07 -62.88
C PRO A 17 10.84 4.83 -62.44
N GLY A 18 10.81 6.15 -62.61
CA GLY A 18 11.91 7.04 -62.27
C GLY A 18 12.33 6.85 -60.81
N ARG A 19 13.54 7.28 -60.47
CA ARG A 19 14.08 7.19 -59.10
C ARG A 19 13.07 7.71 -58.06
N ASP A 20 12.30 8.72 -58.42
CA ASP A 20 11.27 9.35 -57.59
C ASP A 20 10.01 8.49 -57.44
N ALA A 21 9.58 7.80 -58.50
CA ALA A 21 8.49 6.82 -58.42
C ALA A 21 8.89 5.60 -57.58
N ARG A 22 10.14 5.13 -57.70
CA ARG A 22 10.72 4.09 -56.82
C ARG A 22 10.94 4.60 -55.38
N ARG A 23 11.14 5.90 -55.18
CA ARG A 23 11.23 6.54 -53.86
C ARG A 23 9.84 6.62 -53.21
N ALA A 24 8.82 6.97 -53.99
CA ALA A 24 7.42 7.01 -53.54
C ALA A 24 6.85 5.61 -53.25
N ALA A 25 7.12 4.62 -54.12
CA ALA A 25 6.66 3.23 -53.96
C ALA A 25 7.34 2.48 -52.82
N ARG A 26 8.56 2.88 -52.41
CA ARG A 26 9.23 2.37 -51.20
C ARG A 26 8.60 2.89 -49.91
N GLY A 27 7.57 3.73 -50.00
CA GLY A 27 6.91 4.32 -48.85
C GLY A 27 7.81 5.34 -48.17
N ALA A 28 7.18 6.29 -47.52
CA ALA A 28 7.81 7.08 -46.48
C ALA A 28 8.27 6.14 -45.35
N VAL A 29 9.44 5.52 -45.48
CA VAL A 29 10.10 4.81 -44.36
C VAL A 29 10.69 5.82 -43.37
N ASP A 30 10.62 7.11 -43.70
CA ASP A 30 10.84 8.22 -42.78
C ASP A 30 9.50 8.84 -42.32
N ALA A 31 8.44 8.04 -42.10
CA ALA A 31 7.43 8.41 -41.10
C ALA A 31 8.11 8.27 -39.73
N ALA A 32 9.01 9.20 -39.47
CA ALA A 32 9.71 9.35 -38.22
C ALA A 32 8.67 9.46 -37.12
N ASP A 33 8.45 8.36 -36.39
CA ASP A 33 8.19 8.34 -34.96
C ASP A 33 7.20 9.41 -34.46
N GLU A 34 6.12 9.67 -35.21
CA GLU A 34 5.11 10.65 -34.84
C GLU A 34 4.18 9.97 -33.82
N THR A 35 4.73 9.71 -32.64
CA THR A 35 3.97 9.37 -31.44
C THR A 35 2.91 10.46 -31.32
N ASP A 36 1.63 10.07 -31.34
CA ASP A 36 0.52 11.01 -31.17
C ASP A 36 0.83 11.87 -29.93
N PRO A 37 0.78 13.21 -29.99
CA PRO A 37 0.98 14.06 -28.82
C PRO A 37 0.09 13.66 -27.63
N ARG A 38 -1.06 13.01 -27.88
CA ARG A 38 -1.91 12.39 -26.85
C ARG A 38 -1.20 11.22 -26.18
N ASP A 39 -0.61 10.30 -26.93
CA ASP A 39 0.11 9.14 -26.42
C ASP A 39 1.34 9.59 -25.61
N ALA A 40 2.09 10.58 -26.10
CA ALA A 40 3.21 11.16 -25.37
C ALA A 40 2.78 11.79 -24.04
N ARG A 41 1.62 12.46 -24.03
CA ARG A 41 1.02 13.03 -22.81
C ARG A 41 0.56 11.94 -21.84
N ILE A 42 -0.10 10.89 -22.32
CA ILE A 42 -0.55 9.76 -21.50
C ILE A 42 0.67 9.08 -20.86
N ALA A 43 1.71 8.76 -21.63
CA ALA A 43 2.95 8.18 -21.11
C ALA A 43 3.63 9.09 -20.06
N GLY A 44 3.56 10.42 -20.24
CA GLY A 44 4.01 11.38 -19.24
C GLY A 44 3.23 11.33 -17.92
N LEU A 45 1.90 11.23 -18.01
CA LEU A 45 1.02 11.11 -16.84
C LEU A 45 1.22 9.77 -16.13
N GLU A 46 1.31 8.66 -16.86
CA GLU A 46 1.55 7.33 -16.30
C GLU A 46 2.88 7.26 -15.54
N ARG A 47 3.96 7.84 -16.09
CA ARG A 47 5.24 7.98 -15.37
C ARG A 47 5.09 8.79 -14.09
N THR A 48 4.34 9.89 -14.14
CA THR A 48 4.11 10.74 -12.96
C THR A 48 3.31 10.00 -11.90
N VAL A 49 2.26 9.29 -12.29
CA VAL A 49 1.45 8.45 -11.39
C VAL A 49 2.33 7.38 -10.74
N ALA A 50 3.11 6.64 -11.52
CA ALA A 50 4.01 5.62 -10.98
C ALA A 50 5.04 6.20 -9.98
N GLN A 51 5.59 7.38 -10.25
CA GLN A 51 6.50 8.06 -9.33
C GLN A 51 5.80 8.48 -8.03
N LEU A 52 4.58 9.00 -8.13
CA LEU A 52 3.79 9.39 -6.96
C LEU A 52 3.38 8.18 -6.13
N GLU A 53 2.91 7.11 -6.77
CA GLU A 53 2.60 5.84 -6.10
C GLU A 53 3.81 5.30 -5.35
N HIS A 54 4.97 5.28 -5.99
CA HIS A 54 6.22 4.85 -5.37
C HIS A 54 6.62 5.74 -4.17
N ALA A 55 6.55 7.06 -4.33
CA ALA A 55 6.88 8.02 -3.27
C ALA A 55 5.93 7.89 -2.07
N LEU A 56 4.62 7.72 -2.33
CA LEU A 56 3.61 7.54 -1.30
C LEU A 56 3.78 6.21 -0.57
N ALA A 57 3.99 5.11 -1.30
CA ALA A 57 4.26 3.80 -0.71
C ALA A 57 5.49 3.83 0.20
N THR A 58 6.56 4.49 -0.25
CA THR A 58 7.80 4.69 0.52
C THR A 58 7.54 5.46 1.81
N ARG A 59 6.77 6.56 1.72
CA ARG A 59 6.43 7.39 2.89
C ARG A 59 5.57 6.62 3.90
N VAL A 60 4.51 5.95 3.44
CA VAL A 60 3.62 5.17 4.30
C VAL A 60 4.38 4.05 5.01
N SER A 61 5.25 3.32 4.30
CA SER A 61 6.11 2.29 4.90
C SER A 61 7.02 2.87 5.98
N THR A 62 7.68 3.99 5.69
CA THR A 62 8.57 4.66 6.65
C THR A 62 7.83 5.13 7.90
N GLU A 63 6.69 5.81 7.75
CA GLU A 63 5.89 6.30 8.87
C GLU A 63 5.36 5.15 9.76
N ARG A 64 4.91 4.04 9.15
CA ARG A 64 4.49 2.84 9.89
C ARG A 64 5.64 2.22 10.68
N ALA A 65 6.82 2.07 10.06
CA ALA A 65 7.99 1.53 10.74
C ALA A 65 8.42 2.43 11.92
N ILE A 66 8.38 3.76 11.77
CA ILE A 66 8.64 4.70 12.87
C ILE A 66 7.65 4.46 14.01
N GLY A 67 6.35 4.36 13.72
CA GLY A 67 5.34 4.09 14.74
C GLY A 67 5.56 2.77 15.48
N VAL A 68 5.93 1.71 14.76
CA VAL A 68 6.26 0.39 15.34
C VAL A 68 7.49 0.47 16.24
N LEU A 69 8.57 1.13 15.79
CA LEU A 69 9.80 1.27 16.56
C LEU A 69 9.60 2.12 17.82
N ALA A 70 8.84 3.21 17.70
CA ALA A 70 8.48 4.07 18.82
C ALA A 70 7.69 3.29 19.88
N ALA A 71 6.66 2.54 19.47
CA ALA A 71 5.87 1.71 20.36
C ALA A 71 6.69 0.60 21.04
N ARG A 72 7.56 -0.08 20.29
CA ARG A 72 8.42 -1.16 20.82
C ARG A 72 9.47 -0.68 21.81
N SER A 73 10.01 0.52 21.58
CA SER A 73 11.12 1.06 22.38
C SER A 73 10.66 2.03 23.48
N GLY A 74 9.37 2.36 23.53
CA GLY A 74 8.83 3.34 24.48
C GLY A 74 9.37 4.75 24.29
N CYS A 75 9.74 5.13 23.06
CA CYS A 75 10.34 6.43 22.75
C CYS A 75 9.44 7.28 21.84
N SER A 76 9.82 8.53 21.62
CA SER A 76 9.09 9.41 20.70
C SER A 76 9.27 8.98 19.23
N PRO A 77 8.30 9.28 18.34
CA PRO A 77 8.47 9.05 16.90
C PRO A 77 9.71 9.73 16.31
N ARG A 78 10.10 10.89 16.86
CA ARG A 78 11.31 11.60 16.44
C ARG A 78 12.57 10.80 16.77
N GLU A 79 12.68 10.28 17.99
CA GLU A 79 13.82 9.45 18.42
C GLU A 79 13.89 8.15 17.62
N ALA A 80 12.75 7.50 17.37
CA ALA A 80 12.68 6.31 16.53
C ALA A 80 13.18 6.59 15.09
N PHE A 81 12.77 7.71 14.50
CA PHE A 81 13.23 8.10 13.16
C PHE A 81 14.74 8.41 13.12
N GLU A 82 15.27 9.13 14.11
CA GLU A 82 16.71 9.39 14.20
C GLU A 82 17.52 8.10 14.37
N GLY A 83 17.02 7.15 15.19
CA GLY A 83 17.61 5.82 15.33
C GLY A 83 17.63 5.07 13.99
N LEU A 84 16.52 5.05 13.27
CA LEU A 84 16.41 4.41 11.96
C LEU A 84 17.36 5.06 10.93
N ARG A 85 17.46 6.39 10.89
CA ARG A 85 18.42 7.11 10.02
C ARG A 85 19.87 6.79 10.39
N LYS A 86 20.19 6.67 11.68
CA LYS A 86 21.54 6.32 12.14
C LYS A 86 21.91 4.92 11.66
N GLN A 87 21.01 3.96 11.82
CA GLN A 87 21.20 2.57 11.36
C GLN A 87 21.34 2.49 9.84
N ALA A 88 20.49 3.19 9.09
CA ALA A 88 20.56 3.26 7.62
C ALA A 88 21.93 3.75 7.15
N ARG A 89 22.39 4.86 7.73
CA ARG A 89 23.71 5.44 7.41
C ARG A 89 24.86 4.50 7.76
N SER A 90 24.85 3.88 8.93
CA SER A 90 25.93 2.96 9.32
C SER A 90 25.97 1.69 8.48
N ALA A 91 24.82 1.25 7.95
CA ALA A 91 24.72 0.08 7.10
C ALA A 91 24.94 0.39 5.60
N GLY A 92 25.02 1.66 5.20
CA GLY A 92 25.06 2.05 3.78
C GLY A 92 23.77 1.72 3.03
N ARG A 93 22.63 1.70 3.73
CA ARG A 93 21.32 1.29 3.19
C ARG A 93 20.34 2.46 3.18
N SER A 94 19.27 2.34 2.39
CA SER A 94 18.19 3.32 2.43
C SER A 94 17.34 3.14 3.70
N VAL A 95 16.78 4.25 4.22
CA VAL A 95 15.83 4.23 5.33
C VAL A 95 14.58 3.43 4.98
N HIS A 96 14.15 3.50 3.72
CA HIS A 96 13.00 2.76 3.19
C HIS A 96 13.19 1.25 3.32
N ASP A 97 14.36 0.72 2.94
CA ASP A 97 14.59 -0.73 2.97
C ASP A 97 14.60 -1.27 4.41
N LEU A 98 15.18 -0.52 5.35
CA LEU A 98 15.12 -0.86 6.76
C LEU A 98 13.70 -0.75 7.32
N ALA A 99 12.94 0.27 6.91
CA ALA A 99 11.53 0.40 7.31
C ALA A 99 10.71 -0.81 6.85
N ARG A 100 10.97 -1.30 5.63
CA ARG A 100 10.32 -2.50 5.10
C ARG A 100 10.67 -3.74 5.93
N GLU A 101 11.94 -3.94 6.29
CA GLU A 101 12.36 -5.05 7.17
C GLU A 101 11.70 -5.01 8.54
N VAL A 102 11.53 -3.82 9.13
CA VAL A 102 10.81 -3.66 10.40
C VAL A 102 9.37 -4.13 10.29
N ILE A 103 8.70 -3.79 9.18
CA ILE A 103 7.31 -4.19 8.94
C ILE A 103 7.21 -5.69 8.62
N ASP A 104 8.08 -6.21 7.76
CA ASP A 104 8.12 -7.62 7.40
C ASP A 104 8.43 -8.50 8.64
N GLY A 105 9.30 -8.02 9.53
CA GLY A 105 9.57 -8.67 10.82
C GLY A 105 8.37 -8.75 11.77
N LEU A 106 7.31 -7.96 11.57
CA LEU A 106 6.05 -8.10 12.31
C LEU A 106 5.25 -9.31 11.84
N THR A 107 5.24 -9.61 10.53
CA THR A 107 4.46 -10.73 10.00
C THR A 107 5.13 -12.07 10.24
N SER A 108 6.44 -12.09 10.50
CA SER A 108 7.20 -13.31 10.79
C SER A 108 7.35 -13.63 12.27
N ALA A 109 6.91 -12.76 13.18
CA ALA A 109 6.93 -13.06 14.60
C ALA A 109 5.97 -14.23 14.90
N PRO A 110 6.38 -15.27 15.65
CA PRO A 110 5.51 -16.39 15.94
C PRO A 110 4.25 -15.88 16.65
N THR A 111 3.08 -16.25 16.13
CA THR A 111 1.81 -16.12 16.85
C THR A 111 2.02 -16.61 18.26
N VAL A 112 1.96 -15.70 19.23
CA VAL A 112 1.92 -16.07 20.64
C VAL A 112 0.74 -17.03 20.77
N PRO A 113 0.92 -18.29 21.19
CA PRO A 113 -0.20 -19.19 21.37
C PRO A 113 -1.17 -18.50 22.33
N ALA A 114 -2.43 -18.40 21.91
CA ALA A 114 -3.49 -17.83 22.75
C ALA A 114 -3.37 -18.42 24.16
N PRO A 115 -3.54 -17.64 25.24
CA PRO A 115 -3.46 -18.17 26.58
C PRO A 115 -4.41 -19.36 26.65
N ALA A 116 -3.87 -20.55 26.93
CA ALA A 116 -4.65 -21.77 26.98
C ALA A 116 -5.85 -21.51 27.88
N THR A 117 -7.04 -21.54 27.30
CA THR A 117 -8.29 -21.42 28.05
C THR A 117 -8.21 -22.48 29.14
N PRO A 118 -8.19 -22.13 30.44
CA PRO A 118 -8.24 -23.15 31.47
C PRO A 118 -9.49 -23.99 31.22
N PRO A 119 -9.43 -25.33 31.36
CA PRO A 119 -10.59 -26.18 31.15
C PRO A 119 -11.73 -25.65 32.01
N PRO A 120 -12.99 -25.69 31.53
CA PRO A 120 -14.13 -25.21 32.30
C PRO A 120 -14.18 -25.97 33.63
N GLY A 121 -13.65 -25.32 34.67
CA GLY A 121 -13.69 -25.81 36.03
C GLY A 121 -15.14 -25.85 36.47
N ASP A 122 -15.55 -26.98 37.02
CA ASP A 122 -16.89 -27.31 37.45
C ASP A 122 -17.50 -26.20 38.32
N GLN A 123 -18.30 -25.33 37.71
CA GLN A 123 -18.93 -24.19 38.39
C GLN A 123 -20.11 -24.63 39.28
N SER A 124 -20.42 -25.93 39.33
CA SER A 124 -21.57 -26.47 40.03
C SER A 124 -21.43 -26.49 41.56
N ALA A 125 -20.24 -26.28 42.14
CA ALA A 125 -20.04 -26.40 43.59
C ALA A 125 -20.10 -25.09 44.39
N ARG A 126 -20.22 -23.91 43.74
CA ARG A 126 -20.23 -22.60 44.46
C ARG A 126 -21.61 -22.06 44.83
N GLY A 127 -22.66 -22.86 44.66
CA GLY A 127 -24.05 -22.43 44.88
C GLY A 127 -24.70 -22.75 46.23
N SER A 128 -24.12 -23.57 47.11
CA SER A 128 -24.91 -24.19 48.20
C SER A 128 -24.53 -23.82 49.66
N ALA A 129 -23.54 -22.96 49.91
CA ALA A 129 -23.09 -22.74 51.30
C ALA A 129 -22.85 -21.26 51.62
N ARG A 130 -23.94 -20.49 51.79
CA ARG A 130 -24.07 -19.34 52.72
C ARG A 130 -25.48 -18.73 52.63
N ARG A 131 -26.49 -19.50 53.04
CA ARG A 131 -27.75 -18.94 53.55
C ARG A 131 -27.81 -19.30 55.04
N VAL A 132 -27.00 -18.60 55.83
CA VAL A 132 -27.08 -18.63 57.29
C VAL A 132 -28.00 -17.47 57.71
N GLU A 133 -29.18 -17.88 58.14
CA GLU A 133 -30.08 -17.24 59.12
C GLU A 133 -29.79 -15.79 59.52
N ARG A 134 -30.62 -14.87 59.01
CA ARG A 134 -30.98 -13.65 59.75
C ARG A 134 -32.12 -13.99 60.70
N THR A 135 -31.76 -14.41 61.90
CA THR A 135 -32.67 -14.53 63.04
C THR A 135 -33.23 -13.16 63.45
N ARG A 136 -34.50 -13.18 63.87
CA ARG A 136 -35.35 -12.07 64.28
C ARG A 136 -34.94 -11.48 65.65
N ALA A 137 -35.09 -10.17 65.82
CA ALA A 137 -35.62 -9.50 67.04
C ALA A 137 -35.87 -8.02 66.67
N ARG A 138 -37.11 -7.55 66.44
CA ARG A 138 -38.14 -7.06 67.39
C ARG A 138 -37.73 -5.85 68.25
N HIS A 139 -38.69 -4.93 68.38
CA HIS A 139 -38.78 -3.68 69.18
C HIS A 139 -38.26 -2.44 68.43
N GLY A 140 -39.05 -1.43 68.02
CA GLY A 140 -40.37 -0.99 68.46
C GLY A 140 -40.23 0.21 69.39
N ALA A 141 -40.44 1.44 68.90
CA ALA A 141 -40.84 2.60 69.70
C ALA A 141 -41.32 3.74 68.77
N ALA A 142 -42.46 4.33 69.14
CA ALA A 142 -43.34 5.22 68.39
C ALA A 142 -42.79 6.63 68.07
N PRO A 143 -43.41 7.35 67.11
CA PRO A 143 -43.29 8.79 66.98
C PRO A 143 -44.41 9.55 67.73
N GLY A 144 -44.06 10.67 68.38
CA GLY A 144 -44.98 11.64 68.98
C GLY A 144 -44.23 12.93 69.38
N PRO A 145 -44.91 14.05 69.65
CA PRO A 145 -45.35 14.96 68.58
C PRO A 145 -44.96 16.45 68.79
N VAL A 146 -45.25 17.24 67.73
CA VAL A 146 -45.59 18.68 67.60
C VAL A 146 -44.82 19.83 68.31
N GLN A 147 -44.42 20.77 67.45
CA GLN A 147 -44.54 22.25 67.47
C GLN A 147 -43.87 23.10 68.57
N GLY A 148 -43.18 24.13 68.05
CA GLY A 148 -42.89 25.44 68.65
C GLY A 148 -42.50 26.39 67.53
#